data_AF-A0A847DF85-F1
#
_entry.id   AF-A0A847DF85-F1
#
_cell.length_a   1.000
_cell.length_b   1.000
_cell.length_c   1.000
_cell.angle_alpha   90.00
_cell.angle_beta   90.00
_cell.angle_gamma   90.00
#
_symmetry.space_group_name_H-M   'P 1'
#
loop_
_entity.id
_entity.type
_entity.pdbx_description
1 polymer ?
#
loop_
_entity_poly.entity_id
_entity_poly.type
_entity_poly.pdbx_seq_one_letter_code
_entity_poly.pdbx_strand_id
1 'polypeptide(L)'
;MSNLFEIMKNELKELEKANDIFQYSYKKCSLIGLRDDLTNDELESFEALTSRFARLSDLIIQKILRYFDALDLEDEGTIRDRINRAEKKGIIKSADDFVKIRLLRNEISHEYKSDTIYDIYKSVLTLTPPLLECVDNIFIYSSKYYKEIKD
;
A
#
# COMPACT_ATOMS: atom_id res chain seq x y z
N MET A 1 25.95 1.74 3.01
CA MET A 1 25.35 1.74 1.66
C MET A 1 25.05 0.33 1.15
N SER A 2 26.02 -0.60 1.04
CA SER A 2 25.77 -1.98 0.57
C SER A 2 24.61 -2.70 1.30
N ASN A 3 24.49 -2.56 2.62
CA ASN A 3 23.37 -3.15 3.38
C ASN A 3 21.98 -2.56 3.02
N LEU A 4 21.92 -1.27 2.68
CA LEU A 4 20.66 -0.58 2.39
C LEU A 4 20.04 -1.04 1.06
N PHE A 5 20.87 -1.29 0.05
CA PHE A 5 20.42 -1.81 -1.24
C PHE A 5 19.92 -3.26 -1.12
N GLU A 6 20.62 -4.11 -0.37
CA GLU A 6 20.17 -5.48 -0.11
C GLU A 6 18.86 -5.52 0.69
N ILE A 7 18.69 -4.64 1.68
CA ILE A 7 17.42 -4.49 2.38
C ILE A 7 16.31 -4.05 1.40
N MET A 8 16.55 -3.02 0.59
CA MET A 8 15.57 -2.55 -0.38
C MET A 8 15.17 -3.65 -1.36
N LYS A 9 16.13 -4.42 -1.87
CA LYS A 9 15.90 -5.57 -2.77
C LYS A 9 14.97 -6.60 -2.15
N ASN A 10 15.15 -6.91 -0.87
CA ASN A 10 14.28 -7.84 -0.15
C ASN A 10 12.88 -7.25 0.08
N GLU A 11 12.78 -5.98 0.46
CA GLU A 11 11.49 -5.31 0.64
C GLU A 11 10.71 -5.19 -0.68
N LEU A 12 11.38 -4.99 -1.83
CA LEU A 12 10.74 -5.01 -3.15
C LEU A 12 10.21 -6.39 -3.54
N LYS A 13 10.91 -7.48 -3.19
CA LYS A 13 10.40 -8.85 -3.39
C LYS A 13 9.18 -9.13 -2.52
N GLU A 14 9.18 -8.66 -1.28
CA GLU A 14 8.03 -8.81 -0.39
C GLU A 14 6.85 -7.93 -0.85
N LEU A 15 7.13 -6.75 -1.41
CA LEU A 15 6.13 -5.90 -2.04
C LEU A 15 5.45 -6.58 -3.22
N GLU A 16 6.24 -7.21 -4.11
CA GLU A 16 5.73 -7.95 -5.27
C GLU A 16 4.74 -9.05 -4.85
N LYS A 17 5.17 -9.93 -3.94
CA LYS A 17 4.31 -11.01 -3.42
C LYS A 17 3.05 -10.51 -2.73
N ALA A 18 3.17 -9.43 -1.93
CA ALA A 18 2.03 -8.83 -1.25
C ALA A 18 1.05 -8.21 -2.25
N ASN A 19 1.56 -7.58 -3.31
CA ASN A 19 0.76 -6.99 -4.37
C ASN A 19 0.00 -8.06 -5.18
N ASP A 20 0.63 -9.19 -5.52
CA ASP A 20 -0.02 -10.26 -6.30
C ASP A 20 -1.31 -10.75 -5.62
N ILE A 21 -1.22 -11.09 -4.34
CA ILE A 21 -2.38 -11.59 -3.59
C ILE A 21 -3.40 -10.48 -3.30
N PHE A 22 -2.94 -9.23 -3.15
CA PHE A 22 -3.82 -8.09 -2.97
C PHE A 22 -4.62 -7.79 -4.24
N GLN A 23 -3.99 -7.80 -5.41
CA GLN A 23 -4.64 -7.66 -6.72
C GLN A 23 -5.69 -8.76 -6.94
N TYR A 24 -5.36 -10.02 -6.63
CA TYR A 24 -6.33 -11.12 -6.68
C TYR A 24 -7.57 -10.83 -5.83
N SER A 25 -7.36 -10.38 -4.59
CA SER A 25 -8.43 -10.08 -3.64
C SER A 25 -9.31 -8.93 -4.12
N TYR A 26 -8.66 -7.88 -4.62
CA TYR A 26 -9.34 -6.70 -5.13
C TYR A 26 -10.21 -7.06 -6.34
N LYS A 27 -9.66 -7.83 -7.29
CA LYS A 27 -10.42 -8.33 -8.45
C LYS A 27 -11.62 -9.17 -8.01
N LYS A 28 -11.42 -10.10 -7.07
CA LYS A 28 -12.49 -10.95 -6.53
C LYS A 28 -13.61 -10.10 -5.92
N CYS A 29 -13.28 -9.18 -5.01
CA CYS A 29 -14.27 -8.35 -4.33
C CYS A 29 -14.95 -7.33 -5.26
N SER A 30 -14.22 -6.83 -6.26
CA SER A 30 -14.79 -5.94 -7.29
C SER A 30 -15.83 -6.67 -8.14
N LEU A 31 -15.64 -7.96 -8.41
CA LEU A 31 -16.61 -8.80 -9.13
C LEU A 31 -17.81 -9.17 -8.26
N ILE A 32 -17.59 -9.44 -6.98
CA ILE A 32 -18.65 -9.70 -6.00
C ILE A 32 -19.57 -8.47 -5.86
N GLY A 33 -18.96 -7.27 -5.83
CA GLY A 33 -19.68 -6.02 -5.61
C GLY A 33 -20.11 -5.84 -4.16
N LEU A 34 -20.12 -4.60 -3.67
CA LEU A 34 -20.56 -4.29 -2.31
C LEU A 34 -22.09 -4.12 -2.28
N ARG A 35 -22.77 -4.85 -1.40
CA ARG A 35 -24.24 -4.86 -1.21
C ARG A 35 -24.59 -5.32 0.21
N ASP A 36 -25.81 -5.07 0.68
CA ASP A 36 -26.18 -5.33 2.07
C ASP A 36 -26.42 -6.81 2.41
N ASP A 37 -26.54 -7.68 1.39
CA ASP A 37 -26.85 -9.11 1.51
C ASP A 37 -25.67 -10.02 1.13
N LEU A 38 -24.45 -9.61 1.46
CA LEU A 38 -23.26 -10.45 1.27
C LEU A 38 -23.37 -11.75 2.08
N THR A 39 -23.05 -12.86 1.42
CA THR A 39 -22.89 -14.16 2.08
C THR A 39 -21.66 -14.17 2.97
N ASN A 40 -21.58 -15.11 3.92
CA ASN A 40 -20.42 -15.25 4.80
C ASN A 40 -19.10 -15.40 4.02
N ASP A 41 -19.09 -16.21 2.96
CA ASP A 41 -17.89 -16.40 2.11
C ASP A 41 -17.47 -15.11 1.38
N GLU A 42 -18.43 -14.28 1.00
CA GLU A 42 -18.16 -12.97 0.42
C GLU A 42 -17.63 -11.99 1.48
N LEU A 43 -18.20 -11.98 2.68
CA LEU A 43 -17.71 -11.19 3.81
C LEU A 43 -16.26 -11.57 4.16
N GLU A 44 -15.94 -12.86 4.25
CA GLU A 44 -14.56 -13.33 4.45
C GLU A 44 -13.62 -12.86 3.33
N SER A 45 -14.12 -12.79 2.10
CA SER A 45 -13.33 -12.28 0.98
C SER A 45 -13.01 -10.79 1.14
N PHE A 46 -13.97 -9.99 1.60
CA PHE A 46 -13.78 -8.58 1.92
C PHE A 46 -12.86 -8.38 3.13
N GLU A 47 -12.99 -9.16 4.20
CA GLU A 47 -12.06 -9.14 5.33
C GLU A 47 -10.63 -9.45 4.88
N ALA A 48 -10.46 -10.45 4.01
CA ALA A 48 -9.15 -10.76 3.46
C ALA A 48 -8.59 -9.61 2.61
N LEU A 49 -9.43 -8.91 1.83
CA LEU A 49 -9.04 -7.71 1.09
C LEU A 49 -8.60 -6.58 2.02
N THR A 50 -9.38 -6.25 3.06
CA THR A 50 -9.04 -5.18 4.01
C THR A 50 -7.74 -5.46 4.77
N SER A 51 -7.53 -6.71 5.21
CA SER A 51 -6.28 -7.15 5.83
C SER A 51 -5.09 -6.99 4.89
N ARG A 52 -5.25 -7.33 3.60
CA ARG A 52 -4.20 -7.18 2.58
C ARG A 52 -3.93 -5.71 2.25
N PHE A 53 -4.97 -4.87 2.18
CA PHE A 53 -4.86 -3.42 2.01
C PHE A 53 -4.03 -2.78 3.14
N ALA A 54 -4.36 -3.11 4.39
CA ALA A 54 -3.64 -2.58 5.56
C ALA A 54 -2.15 -2.98 5.53
N ARG A 55 -1.84 -4.24 5.19
CA ARG A 55 -0.47 -4.72 5.08
C ARG A 55 0.32 -4.06 3.96
N LEU A 56 -0.28 -3.95 2.76
CA LEU A 56 0.40 -3.35 1.61
C LEU A 56 0.64 -1.85 1.82
N SER A 57 -0.36 -1.12 2.31
CA SER A 57 -0.21 0.30 2.62
C SER A 57 0.86 0.57 3.67
N ASP A 58 0.96 -0.28 4.70
CA ASP A 58 2.05 -0.21 5.67
C ASP A 58 3.42 -0.46 5.07
N LEU A 59 3.55 -1.53 4.30
CA LEU A 59 4.81 -1.88 3.64
C LEU A 59 5.31 -0.71 2.81
N ILE A 60 4.42 -0.08 2.03
CA ILE A 60 4.75 1.07 1.20
C ILE A 60 5.14 2.29 2.07
N ILE A 61 4.23 2.76 2.94
CA ILE A 61 4.39 4.05 3.62
C ILE A 61 5.47 4.01 4.71
N GLN A 62 5.53 2.91 5.46
CA GLN A 62 6.42 2.80 6.62
C GLN A 62 7.81 2.31 6.25
N LYS A 63 7.94 1.48 5.21
CA LYS A 63 9.22 0.91 4.80
C LYS A 63 9.70 1.44 3.46
N ILE A 64 9.04 1.12 2.34
CA ILE A 64 9.57 1.41 1.00
C ILE A 64 9.87 2.89 0.82
N LEU A 65 8.91 3.77 1.13
CA LEU A 65 9.11 5.21 1.01
C LEU A 65 10.22 5.73 1.95
N ARG A 66 10.40 5.10 3.12
CA ARG A 66 11.48 5.45 4.06
C ARG A 66 12.84 5.09 3.50
N TYR A 67 12.94 3.92 2.87
CA TYR A 67 14.18 3.48 2.24
C TYR A 67 14.53 4.32 1.02
N PHE A 68 13.54 4.76 0.23
CA PHE A 68 13.80 5.72 -0.85
C PHE A 68 14.32 7.05 -0.33
N ASP A 69 13.73 7.61 0.71
CA ASP A 69 14.26 8.84 1.33
C ASP A 69 15.71 8.65 1.81
N ALA A 70 16.03 7.52 2.46
CA ALA A 70 17.39 7.22 2.90
C ALA A 70 18.38 7.06 1.73
N LEU A 71 17.97 6.41 0.63
CA LEU A 71 18.79 6.26 -0.58
C LEU A 71 18.98 7.59 -1.33
N ASP A 72 18.01 8.49 -1.24
CA ASP A 72 18.04 9.82 -1.84
C ASP A 72 18.75 10.85 -0.96
N LEU A 73 19.27 10.44 0.20
CA LEU A 73 19.90 11.32 1.20
C LEU A 73 18.97 12.46 1.65
N GLU A 74 17.67 12.19 1.70
CA GLU A 74 16.66 13.11 2.22
C GLU A 74 16.70 13.13 3.75
N ASP A 75 16.40 14.29 4.34
CA ASP A 75 16.30 14.40 5.79
C ASP A 75 15.14 13.57 6.35
N GLU A 76 15.38 13.03 7.56
CA GLU A 76 14.32 12.42 8.34
C GLU A 76 13.23 13.46 8.62
N GLY A 77 12.01 13.12 8.22
CA GLY A 77 10.83 13.97 8.40
C GLY A 77 9.66 13.15 8.93
N THR A 78 8.52 13.82 9.05
CA THR A 78 7.28 13.13 9.43
C THR A 78 6.81 12.18 8.32
N ILE A 79 5.86 11.30 8.63
CA ILE A 79 5.21 10.47 7.60
C ILE A 79 4.52 11.36 6.55
N ARG A 80 3.99 12.52 6.93
CA ARG A 80 3.38 13.46 5.98
C ARG A 80 4.43 14.03 5.02
N ASP A 81 5.61 14.37 5.52
CA ASP A 81 6.70 14.88 4.68
C ASP A 81 7.16 13.83 3.67
N ARG A 82 7.29 12.57 4.11
CA ARG A 82 7.61 11.43 3.25
C ARG A 82 6.56 11.22 2.16
N ILE A 83 5.27 11.29 2.50
CA ILE A 83 4.18 11.20 1.52
C ILE A 83 4.27 12.34 0.50
N ASN A 84 4.47 13.57 0.95
CA ASN A 84 4.62 14.73 0.06
C ASN A 84 5.85 14.60 -0.87
N ARG A 85 6.97 14.07 -0.36
CA ARG A 85 8.16 13.77 -1.18
C ARG A 85 7.86 12.67 -2.21
N ALA A 86 7.18 11.61 -1.82
CA ALA A 86 6.80 10.54 -2.73
C ALA A 86 5.95 11.05 -3.90
N GLU A 87 5.05 12.00 -3.64
CA GLU A 87 4.25 12.65 -4.69
C GLU A 87 5.13 13.47 -5.64
N LYS A 88 6.02 14.31 -5.09
CA LYS A 88 6.99 15.09 -5.89
C LYS A 88 7.91 14.20 -6.74
N LYS A 89 8.26 13.02 -6.22
CA LYS A 89 9.07 12.00 -6.89
C LYS A 89 8.29 11.18 -7.93
N GLY A 90 6.97 11.37 -8.04
CA GLY A 90 6.10 10.63 -8.95
C GLY A 90 5.82 9.19 -8.53
N ILE A 91 6.17 8.81 -7.30
CA ILE A 91 5.95 7.46 -6.74
C ILE A 91 4.47 7.27 -6.38
N ILE A 92 3.82 8.35 -5.93
CA ILE A 92 2.37 8.41 -5.71
C ILE A 92 1.79 9.55 -6.52
N LYS A 93 0.52 9.43 -6.93
CA LYS A 93 -0.17 10.49 -7.69
C LYS A 93 -0.79 11.58 -6.81
N SER A 94 -1.14 11.23 -5.58
CA SER A 94 -1.93 12.08 -4.68
C SER A 94 -1.49 11.83 -3.22
N ALA A 95 -0.86 12.82 -2.62
CA ALA A 95 -0.49 12.81 -1.21
C ALA A 95 -1.72 12.70 -0.31
N ASP A 96 -2.82 13.34 -0.69
CA ASP A 96 -4.07 13.31 0.08
C ASP A 96 -4.71 11.93 0.09
N ASP A 97 -4.65 11.17 -1.02
CA ASP A 97 -5.16 9.80 -1.03
C ASP A 97 -4.29 8.87 -0.18
N PHE A 98 -2.96 9.07 -0.17
CA PHE A 98 -2.07 8.31 0.71
C PHE A 98 -2.25 8.65 2.20
N VAL A 99 -2.67 9.87 2.52
CA VAL A 99 -3.08 10.24 3.87
C VAL A 99 -4.38 9.51 4.25
N LYS A 100 -5.37 9.47 3.36
CA LYS A 100 -6.61 8.70 3.59
C LYS A 100 -6.34 7.20 3.74
N ILE A 101 -5.48 6.63 2.89
CA ILE A 101 -5.05 5.23 2.98
C ILE A 101 -4.46 4.94 4.37
N ARG A 102 -3.60 5.83 4.88
CA ARG A 102 -3.01 5.68 6.21
C ARG A 102 -4.05 5.75 7.34
N LEU A 103 -5.01 6.67 7.23
CA LEU A 103 -6.11 6.77 8.21
C LEU A 103 -6.97 5.52 8.20
N LEU A 104 -7.36 5.04 7.01
CA LEU A 104 -8.14 3.83 6.83
C LEU A 104 -7.41 2.59 7.36
N ARG A 105 -6.10 2.46 7.12
CA ARG A 105 -5.27 1.40 7.72
C ARG A 105 -5.35 1.43 9.24
N ASN A 106 -5.26 2.62 9.86
CA ASN A 106 -5.33 2.74 11.31
C ASN A 106 -6.71 2.32 11.83
N GLU A 107 -7.77 2.70 11.12
CA GLU A 107 -9.14 2.30 11.42
C GLU A 107 -9.33 0.78 11.34
N ILE A 108 -8.84 0.13 10.28
CA ILE A 108 -8.84 -1.34 10.13
C ILE A 108 -8.15 -2.04 11.32
N SER A 109 -7.15 -1.40 11.93
CA SER A 109 -6.39 -1.98 13.06
C SER A 109 -7.09 -1.82 14.41
N HIS A 110 -8.04 -0.89 14.55
CA HIS A 110 -8.79 -0.65 15.79
C HIS A 110 -10.13 -1.36 15.67
N GLU A 111 -10.20 -2.61 16.15
CA GLU A 111 -11.30 -3.58 16.08
C GLU A 111 -12.70 -3.01 15.73
N TYR A 112 -13.29 -3.60 14.68
CA TYR A 112 -14.50 -3.15 13.99
C TYR A 112 -15.72 -2.97 14.91
N LYS A 113 -16.52 -1.93 14.62
CA LYS A 113 -17.96 -1.91 14.97
C LYS A 113 -18.75 -2.35 13.75
N SER A 114 -19.78 -3.19 13.93
CA SER A 114 -20.60 -3.73 12.84
C SER A 114 -21.14 -2.67 11.89
N ASP A 115 -21.50 -1.50 12.44
CA ASP A 115 -22.18 -0.45 11.70
C ASP A 115 -21.25 0.32 10.74
N THR A 116 -19.93 0.13 10.86
CA THR A 116 -18.93 0.83 10.01
C THR A 116 -18.23 -0.08 9.01
N ILE A 117 -18.48 -1.39 9.04
CA ILE A 117 -17.68 -2.35 8.26
C ILE A 117 -17.89 -2.20 6.74
N TYR A 118 -19.13 -1.93 6.31
CA TYR A 118 -19.44 -1.68 4.91
C TYR A 118 -18.79 -0.39 4.38
N ASP A 119 -18.69 0.65 5.22
CA ASP A 119 -18.00 1.89 4.87
C ASP A 119 -16.48 1.67 4.71
N ILE A 120 -15.90 0.81 5.56
CA ILE A 120 -14.50 0.38 5.42
C ILE A 120 -14.32 -0.38 4.10
N TYR A 121 -15.18 -1.34 3.77
CA TYR A 121 -15.10 -2.08 2.50
C TYR A 121 -15.20 -1.17 1.30
N LYS A 122 -16.14 -0.22 1.32
CA LYS A 122 -16.29 0.80 0.27
C LYS A 122 -15.02 1.66 0.14
N SER A 123 -14.47 2.10 1.26
CA SER A 123 -13.26 2.93 1.29
C SER A 123 -12.03 2.17 0.78
N VAL A 124 -11.90 0.89 1.15
CA VAL A 124 -10.82 0.02 0.64
C VAL A 124 -10.95 -0.17 -0.86
N LEU A 125 -12.15 -0.48 -1.39
CA LEU A 125 -12.34 -0.57 -2.85
C LEU A 125 -11.98 0.74 -3.56
N THR A 126 -12.38 1.89 -2.99
CA THR A 126 -12.12 3.21 -3.56
C THR A 126 -10.63 3.56 -3.58
N LEU A 127 -9.90 3.23 -2.52
CA LEU A 127 -8.48 3.58 -2.35
C LEU A 127 -7.52 2.49 -2.83
N THR A 128 -8.02 1.34 -3.27
CA THR A 128 -7.17 0.28 -3.83
C THR A 128 -6.51 0.69 -5.16
N PRO A 129 -7.19 1.29 -6.15
CA PRO A 129 -6.55 1.72 -7.40
C PRO A 129 -5.31 2.61 -7.21
N PRO A 130 -5.33 3.72 -6.43
CA PRO A 130 -4.12 4.52 -6.24
C PRO A 130 -3.02 3.78 -5.47
N LEU A 131 -3.38 2.82 -4.61
CA LEU A 131 -2.40 1.98 -3.92
C LEU A 131 -1.72 0.99 -4.87
N LEU A 132 -2.47 0.39 -5.80
CA LEU A 132 -1.94 -0.49 -6.85
C LEU A 132 -1.03 0.26 -7.81
N GLU A 133 -1.47 1.44 -8.29
CA GLU A 133 -0.67 2.28 -9.19
C GLU A 133 0.66 2.69 -8.55
N CYS A 134 0.67 2.92 -7.24
CA CYS A 134 1.90 3.22 -6.50
C CYS A 134 2.91 2.06 -6.57
N VAL A 135 2.46 0.80 -6.55
CA VAL A 135 3.37 -0.36 -6.65
C VAL A 135 4.14 -0.32 -7.97
N ASP A 136 3.45 -0.07 -9.08
CA ASP A 136 4.09 0.06 -10.39
C ASP A 136 5.11 1.20 -10.41
N ASN A 137 4.73 2.37 -9.86
CA ASN A 137 5.61 3.53 -9.78
C ASN A 137 6.82 3.29 -8.84
N ILE A 138 6.68 2.48 -7.80
CA ILE A 138 7.79 2.07 -6.94
C ILE A 138 8.82 1.29 -7.74
N PHE A 139 8.40 0.32 -8.56
CA PHE A 139 9.32 -0.45 -9.39
C PHE A 139 10.01 0.45 -10.43
N ILE A 140 9.27 1.34 -11.08
CA ILE A 140 9.83 2.34 -11.99
C ILE A 140 10.85 3.22 -11.26
N TYR A 141 10.52 3.76 -10.10
CA TYR A 141 11.42 4.62 -9.33
C TYR A 141 12.67 3.88 -8.85
N SER A 142 12.51 2.62 -8.44
CA SER A 142 13.62 1.77 -7.98
C SER A 142 14.67 1.50 -9.06
N SER A 143 14.28 1.65 -10.34
CA SER A 143 15.16 1.36 -11.47
C SER A 143 16.43 2.22 -11.52
N LYS A 144 16.40 3.41 -10.93
CA LYS A 144 17.58 4.29 -10.86
C LYS A 144 18.70 3.73 -9.99
N TYR A 145 18.41 2.71 -9.18
CA TYR A 145 19.37 1.99 -8.33
C TYR A 145 19.71 0.59 -8.87
N TYR A 146 19.38 0.27 -10.14
CA TYR A 146 19.55 -1.08 -10.69
C TYR A 146 20.99 -1.60 -10.67
N LYS A 147 21.99 -0.71 -10.79
CA LYS A 147 23.41 -1.13 -10.75
C LYS A 147 23.82 -1.57 -9.35
N GLU A 148 23.17 -1.01 -8.33
CA GLU A 148 23.46 -1.22 -6.93
C GLU A 148 22.59 -2.32 -6.29
N ILE A 149 21.49 -2.72 -6.96
CA ILE A 149 20.54 -3.74 -6.50
C ILE A 149 20.77 -5.12 -7.17
N LYS A 150 21.40 -5.18 -8.35
CA LYS A 150 21.63 -6.46 -9.07
C LYS A 150 22.91 -7.20 -8.69
N ASP A 151 23.94 -6.49 -8.24
CA ASP A 151 25.14 -7.08 -7.65
C ASP A 151 24.87 -7.57 -6.21
#